data_AF-A0A7X9FI46-F1
#
_entry.id   AF-A0A7X9FI46-F1
#
_cell.length_a   1.000
_cell.length_b   1.000
_cell.length_c   1.000
_cell.angle_alpha   90.00
_cell.angle_beta   90.00
_cell.angle_gamma   90.00
#
_symmetry.space_group_name_H-M   'P 1'
#
loop_
_entity.id
_entity.type
_entity.pdbx_description
1 polymer ?
#
loop_
_entity_poly.entity_id
_entity_poly.type
_entity_poly.pdbx_seq_one_letter_code
_entity_poly.pdbx_strand_id
1 'polypeptide(L)' 'MNYDWRTWILAGPALIFSLTVHEYFHARMAYHFGDTTARDAGRLTLNPISWAPSCW' A
#
# COMPACT_ATOMS: atom_id res chain seq x y z
N MET A 1 2.41 -12.74 -24.56
CA MET A 1 1.51 -12.22 -23.51
C MET A 1 0.67 -11.14 -24.14
N ASN A 2 -0.63 -11.36 -24.36
CA ASN A 2 -1.51 -10.32 -24.90
C ASN A 2 -2.31 -9.74 -23.73
N TYR A 3 -1.99 -8.52 -23.32
CA TYR A 3 -2.62 -7.86 -22.18
C TYR A 3 -3.87 -7.15 -22.64
N ASP A 4 -4.96 -7.90 -22.69
CA ASP A 4 -6.26 -7.38 -23.10
C ASP A 4 -6.94 -6.61 -21.96
N TRP A 5 -7.98 -5.83 -22.27
CA TRP A 5 -8.71 -5.00 -21.29
C TRP A 5 -9.21 -5.80 -20.08
N ARG A 6 -9.58 -7.06 -20.30
CA ARG A 6 -9.99 -8.02 -19.26
C ARG A 6 -8.90 -8.21 -18.21
N THR A 7 -7.64 -8.25 -18.63
CA THR A 7 -6.49 -8.45 -17.75
C THR A 7 -6.34 -7.28 -16.79
N TRP A 8 -6.47 -6.04 -17.29
CA TRP A 8 -6.35 -4.84 -16.47
C TRP A 8 -7.51 -4.66 -15.49
N ILE A 9 -8.73 -5.05 -15.87
CA ILE A 9 -9.88 -5.04 -14.97
C ILE A 9 -9.72 -6.03 -13.82
N LEU A 10 -9.13 -7.20 -14.09
CA LEU A 10 -8.90 -8.22 -13.06
C LEU A 10 -7.67 -7.91 -12.20
N ALA A 11 -6.58 -7.47 -12.83
CA ALA A 11 -5.31 -7.22 -12.15
C ALA A 11 -5.30 -5.89 -11.39
N GLY A 12 -5.98 -4.85 -11.87
CA GLY A 12 -5.98 -3.53 -11.25
C GLY A 12 -6.40 -3.55 -9.77
N PRO A 13 -7.57 -4.11 -9.42
CA PRO A 13 -8.00 -4.24 -8.03
C PRO A 13 -7.04 -5.09 -7.19
N ALA A 14 -6.52 -6.19 -7.76
CA ALA A 14 -5.56 -7.06 -7.08
C ALA A 14 -4.24 -6.33 -6.77
N LEU A 15 -3.75 -5.50 -7.70
CA LEU A 15 -2.55 -4.69 -7.52
C LEU A 15 -2.76 -3.62 -6.44
N ILE A 16 -3.88 -2.90 -6.47
CA ILE A 16 -4.21 -1.89 -5.45
C ILE A 16 -4.28 -2.54 -4.07
N PHE A 17 -4.95 -3.69 -3.96
CA PHE A 17 -5.02 -4.45 -2.71
C PHE A 17 -3.64 -4.93 -2.24
N SER A 18 -2.86 -5.53 -3.14
CA SER A 18 -1.52 -6.03 -2.83
C SER A 18 -0.61 -4.91 -2.34
N LEU A 19 -0.61 -3.76 -3.03
CA LEU A 19 0.22 -2.61 -2.66
C LEU A 19 -0.25 -2.00 -1.33
N THR A 20 -1.56 -1.91 -1.10
CA THR A 20 -2.12 -1.43 0.17
C THR A 20 -1.63 -2.25 1.36
N VAL A 21 -1.69 -3.57 1.23
CA VAL A 21 -1.23 -4.47 2.30
C VAL A 21 0.30 -4.41 2.44
N HIS A 22 1.03 -4.32 1.33
CA HIS A 22 2.48 -4.18 1.32
C HIS A 22 2.95 -2.95 2.10
N GLU A 23 2.42 -1.77 1.78
CA GLU A 23 2.78 -0.51 2.43
C GLU A 23 2.37 -0.47 3.91
N TYR A 24 1.22 -1.04 4.24
CA TYR A 24 0.81 -1.20 5.64
C TYR A 24 1.82 -2.02 6.44
N PHE A 25 2.32 -3.12 5.88
CA PHE A 25 3.32 -3.95 6.56
C PHE A 25 4.67 -3.27 6.66
N HIS A 26 5.09 -2.48 5.67
CA HIS A 26 6.27 -1.63 5.81
C HIS A 26 6.14 -0.68 7.00
N ALA A 27 5.02 0.06 7.09
CA ALA A 27 4.74 0.95 8.21
C ALA A 27 4.66 0.21 9.55
N ARG A 28 4.05 -0.98 9.57
CA ARG A 28 3.91 -1.81 10.78
C ARG A 28 5.26 -2.36 11.26
N MET A 29 6.11 -2.81 10.34
CA MET A 29 7.44 -3.31 10.69
C MET A 29 8.34 -2.17 11.16
N ALA A 30 8.33 -1.02 10.49
CA ALA A 30 9.04 0.17 10.94
C ALA A 30 8.61 0.57 12.37
N TYR A 31 7.30 0.58 12.62
CA TYR A 31 6.76 0.82 13.96
C TYR A 31 7.22 -0.21 15.00
N HIS A 32 7.24 -1.48 14.63
CA HIS A 32 7.73 -2.55 15.50
C HIS A 32 9.21 -2.38 15.86
N PHE A 33 10.03 -1.86 14.93
CA PHE A 33 11.43 -1.54 15.17
C PHE A 33 11.66 -0.14 15.77
N GLY A 34 10.59 0.58 16.14
CA GLY A 34 10.64 1.86 16.85
C GLY A 34 10.61 3.11 15.99
N ASP A 35 10.50 3.00 14.67
CA ASP A 35 10.24 4.16 13.79
C ASP A 35 8.75 4.51 13.81
N THR A 36 8.43 5.63 14.47
CA THR A 36 7.05 6.09 14.63
C THR A 36 6.59 7.02 13.52
N THR A 37 7.42 7.36 12.54
CA THR A 37 7.14 8.34 11.48
C THR A 37 5.80 8.07 10.78
N ALA A 38 5.56 6.82 10.39
CA ALA A 38 4.34 6.43 9.69
C ALA A 38 3.10 6.46 10.58
N ARG A 39 3.23 6.13 11.87
CA ARG A 39 2.15 6.25 12.86
C ARG A 39 1.80 7.72 13.06
N ASP A 40 2.80 8.56 13.28
CA ASP A 40 2.63 9.97 13.63
C ASP A 40 2.09 10.78 12.43
N ALA A 41 2.41 10.36 11.21
CA ALA A 41 1.81 10.88 9.98
C ALA A 41 0.40 10.33 9.66
N GLY A 42 -0.17 9.46 10.51
CA GLY A 42 -1.50 8.85 10.29
C GLY A 42 -1.55 7.83 9.15
N ARG A 43 -0.41 7.28 8.73
CA ARG A 43 -0.27 6.34 7.60
C ARG A 43 -0.33 4.87 8.01
N LEU A 44 -0.48 4.56 9.29
CA LEU A 44 -0.64 3.18 9.80
C LEU A 44 -2.09 2.68 9.65
N THR A 45 -2.59 2.58 8.42
CA THR A 45 -3.99 2.22 8.11
C THR A 45 -4.06 1.25 6.92
N LEU A 46 -5.26 0.84 6.47
CA LEU A 46 -5.49 0.11 5.21
C LEU A 46 -6.25 0.93 4.13
N ASN A 47 -6.43 2.25 4.33
CA ASN A 47 -6.88 3.19 3.32
C ASN A 47 -5.82 3.51 2.22
N PRO A 48 -5.97 3.05 0.95
CA PRO A 48 -4.99 3.24 -0.12
C PRO A 48 -4.52 4.70 -0.36
N ILE A 49 -5.39 5.66 -0.04
CA ILE A 49 -5.16 7.07 -0.28
C ILE A 49 -4.13 7.65 0.70
N SER A 50 -3.97 7.10 1.89
CA SER A 50 -3.03 7.66 2.88
C SER A 50 -1.56 7.41 2.58
N TRP A 51 -1.22 6.37 1.80
CA TRP A 51 0.15 6.13 1.32
C TRP A 51 0.40 6.60 -0.11
N ALA A 52 -0.62 6.66 -0.97
CA ALA A 52 -0.45 7.07 -2.37
C ALA A 52 0.36 8.38 -2.58
N PRO A 53 0.26 9.42 -1.73
CA PRO A 53 1.05 10.64 -1.87
C PRO A 53 2.34 10.65 -1.02
N SER A 54 2.54 9.66 -0.15
CA SER A 54 3.78 9.55 0.60
C SER A 54 4.78 8.77 -0.25
N CYS A 55 5.80 9.47 -0.73
CA CYS A 55 7.02 8.84 -1.19
C CYS A 55 7.53 7.96 -0.03
N TRP A 56 7.33 6.65 -0.16
CA TRP A 56 8.15 5.62 0.48
C TRP A 56 9.31 5.31 -0.45
#